data_AF-A0AA42RG23-F1
#
_entry.id   AF-A0AA42RG23-F1
#
_cell.length_a   1.000
_cell.length_b   1.000
_cell.length_c   1.000
_cell.angle_alpha   90.00
_cell.angle_beta   90.00
_cell.angle_gamma   90.00
#
_symmetry.space_group_name_H-M   'P 1'
#
loop_
_entity.id
_entity.type
_entity.pdbx_description
1 polymer ?
#
loop_
_entity_poly.entity_id
_entity_poly.type
_entity_poly.pdbx_seq_one_letter_code
_entity_poly.pdbx_strand_id
1 'polypeptide(L)' 'MKENWRDIKGFENLYQISDLGNVKSLGNGNSTDSRTKQERVLKLQLKKTGYLQVKLCKEGKSFYKTAYSFKWQYKQW' A
#
# COMPACT_ATOMS: atom_id res chain seq x y z
N MET A 1 -7.99 6.20 18.76
CA MET A 1 -8.55 5.31 17.73
C MET A 1 -7.45 4.38 17.27
N LYS A 2 -7.71 3.07 17.14
CA LYS A 2 -6.75 2.09 16.63
C LYS A 2 -7.03 1.89 15.15
N GLU A 3 -6.05 2.14 14.28
CA GLU A 3 -6.12 1.77 12.87
C GLU A 3 -6.02 0.24 12.75
N ASN A 4 -6.95 -0.37 12.01
CA ASN A 4 -6.97 -1.80 11.71
C ASN A 4 -6.21 -2.04 10.40
N TRP A 5 -5.10 -2.77 10.47
CA TRP A 5 -4.27 -3.09 9.32
C TRP A 5 -4.58 -4.48 8.78
N ARG A 6 -4.66 -4.62 7.45
CA ARG A 6 -4.91 -5.89 6.75
C ARG A 6 -4.00 -6.05 5.55
N ASP A 7 -3.62 -7.28 5.25
CA ASP A 7 -2.86 -7.60 4.04
C ASP A 7 -3.63 -7.28 2.77
N ILE A 8 -2.94 -6.66 1.80
CA ILE A 8 -3.52 -6.35 0.51
C ILE A 8 -3.51 -7.61 -0.35
N LYS A 9 -4.70 -8.08 -0.77
CA LYS A 9 -4.84 -9.23 -1.66
C LYS A 9 -4.00 -9.05 -2.95
N GLY A 10 -3.16 -10.05 -3.24
CA GLY A 10 -2.17 -10.04 -4.35
C GLY A 10 -0.79 -9.46 -3.97
N PHE A 11 -0.69 -8.87 -2.78
CA PHE A 11 0.48 -8.24 -2.19
C PHE A 11 0.67 -8.68 -0.71
N GLU A 12 0.17 -9.87 -0.38
CA GLU A 12 0.24 -10.47 0.96
C GLU A 12 1.69 -10.57 1.43
N ASN A 13 1.94 -10.32 2.71
CA ASN A 13 3.28 -10.23 3.33
C ASN A 13 4.18 -9.10 2.79
N LEU A 14 3.76 -8.33 1.78
CA LEU A 14 4.53 -7.20 1.25
C LEU A 14 3.92 -5.86 1.70
N TYR A 15 2.60 -5.74 1.63
CA TYR A 15 1.89 -4.51 1.90
C TYR A 15 0.60 -4.74 2.69
N GLN A 16 0.32 -3.83 3.62
CA GLN A 16 -0.90 -3.78 4.41
C GLN A 16 -1.63 -2.46 4.20
N ILE A 17 -2.94 -2.46 4.37
CA ILE A 17 -3.80 -1.28 4.29
C ILE A 17 -4.55 -1.08 5.61
N SER A 18 -4.68 0.16 6.07
CA SER A 18 -5.52 0.52 7.21
C SER A 18 -6.96 0.80 6.79
N ASP A 19 -7.90 0.71 7.73
CA ASP A 19 -9.29 1.13 7.57
C ASP A 19 -9.43 2.61 7.17
N LEU A 20 -8.44 3.44 7.51
CA LEU A 20 -8.36 4.86 7.11
C LEU A 20 -7.82 5.06 5.69
N GLY A 21 -7.38 3.99 5.02
CA GLY A 21 -6.82 4.04 3.67
C GLY A 21 -5.31 4.34 3.61
N ASN A 22 -4.60 4.26 4.73
CA ASN A 22 -3.13 4.31 4.73
C ASN A 22 -2.56 2.98 4.25
N VAL A 23 -1.43 3.01 3.55
CA VAL A 23 -0.77 1.78 3.07
C VAL A 23 0.60 1.67 3.72
N LYS A 24 0.88 0.53 4.33
CA LYS A 24 2.16 0.21 4.97
C LYS A 24 2.91 -0.83 4.15
N SER A 25 4.19 -0.60 3.95
CA SER A 25 5.14 -1.60 3.43
C SER A 25 5.70 -2.39 4.59
N LEU A 26 5.74 -3.71 4.49
CA LEU A 26 6.30 -4.61 5.52
C LEU A 26 7.81 -4.80 5.39
N GLY A 27 8.43 -4.29 4.33
CA GLY A 27 9.87 -4.41 4.12
C GLY A 27 10.30 -5.75 3.50
N ASN A 28 9.38 -6.70 3.33
CA ASN A 28 9.66 -8.00 2.71
C ASN A 28 9.78 -7.95 1.17
N GLY A 29 9.92 -6.77 0.58
CA GLY A 29 10.12 -6.63 -0.85
C GLY A 29 11.49 -7.13 -1.29
N ASN A 30 11.61 -7.55 -2.56
CA ASN A 30 12.88 -7.95 -3.18
C ASN A 30 13.84 -6.76 -3.44
N SER A 31 13.76 -5.70 -2.65
CA SER A 31 14.60 -4.53 -2.82
C SER A 31 15.95 -4.75 -2.13
N THR A 32 17.03 -4.46 -2.85
CA THR A 32 18.40 -4.48 -2.30
C THR A 32 18.66 -3.31 -1.36
N ASP A 33 17.84 -2.25 -1.42
CA ASP A 33 17.98 -1.06 -0.60
C ASP A 33 17.51 -1.35 0.85
N SER A 34 18.35 -1.01 1.82
CA SER A 34 18.07 -1.27 3.24
C SER A 34 16.93 -0.40 3.81
N ARG A 35 16.57 0.71 3.13
CA ARG A 35 15.48 1.62 3.54
C ARG A 35 14.12 1.12 3.08
N THR A 36 14.06 0.31 2.03
CA THR A 36 12.85 -0.37 1.57
C THR A 36 12.61 -1.70 2.28
N LYS A 37 13.63 -2.24 2.97
CA LYS A 37 13.53 -3.44 3.83
C LYS A 37 12.93 -3.20 5.21
N GLN A 38 12.59 -1.95 5.55
CA GLN A 38 11.97 -1.62 6.82
C GLN A 38 10.47 -1.40 6.68
N GLU A 39 9.76 -1.67 7.76
CA GLU A 39 8.35 -1.36 7.87
C GLU A 39 8.12 0.15 7.84
N ARG A 40 7.30 0.64 6.90
CA ARG A 40 7.01 2.07 6.78
C ARG A 40 5.66 2.35 6.15
N VAL A 41 5.02 3.41 6.59
CA VAL A 41 3.82 3.93 5.93
C VAL A 41 4.24 4.64 4.63
N LEU A 42 3.61 4.26 3.53
CA LEU A 42 3.83 4.83 2.21
C LEU A 42 3.09 6.16 2.08
N LYS A 43 3.77 7.15 1.49
CA LYS A 43 3.12 8.42 1.14
C LYS A 43 2.23 8.21 -0.07
N LEU A 44 0.95 8.55 0.07
CA LEU A 44 0.03 8.65 -1.04
C LEU A 44 0.39 9.87 -1.90
N GLN A 45 0.38 9.70 -3.22
CA GLN A 45 0.60 10.78 -4.16
C GLN A 45 -0.73 11.23 -4.73
N LEU A 46 -0.99 12.53 -4.67
CA LEU A 46 -2.16 13.13 -5.31
C LEU A 46 -1.90 13.26 -6.81
N LYS A 47 -2.72 12.60 -7.64
CA LYS A 47 -2.71 12.82 -9.08
C LYS A 47 -3.44 14.11 -9.44
N LYS A 48 -3.12 14.68 -10.61
CA LYS A 48 -3.84 15.84 -11.19
C LYS A 48 -5.36 15.61 -11.35
N THR A 49 -5.77 14.35 -11.41
CA THR A 49 -7.18 13.94 -11.48
C THR A 49 -7.91 14.01 -10.14
N GLY A 50 -7.24 14.37 -9.04
CA GLY A 50 -7.81 14.45 -7.69
C GLY A 50 -7.75 13.14 -6.90
N TYR A 51 -7.32 12.03 -7.50
CA TYR A 51 -7.24 10.73 -6.82
C TYR A 51 -5.88 10.53 -6.14
N LEU A 52 -5.92 10.05 -4.90
CA LEU A 52 -4.73 9.56 -4.18
C LEU A 52 -4.32 8.19 -4.73
N GLN A 53 -3.03 8.05 -5.04
CA GLN A 53 -2.42 6.85 -5.58
C GLN A 53 -1.20 6.42 -4.75
N VAL A 54 -1.04 5.12 -4.57
CA VAL A 54 0.16 4.51 -3.97
C VAL A 54 0.92 3.72 -5.02
N LYS A 55 2.25 3.76 -4.93
CA LYS A 55 3.14 2.90 -5.70
C LYS A 55 3.50 1.66 -4.87
N LEU A 56 3.11 0.50 -5.35
CA LEU A 56 3.47 -0.81 -4.81
C LEU A 56 4.52 -1.45 -5.70
N CYS A 57 5.45 -2.21 -5.13
CA CYS A 57 6.48 -2.92 -5.88
C CYS A 57 6.43 -4.40 -5.51
N LYS A 58 6.28 -5.25 -6.52
CA LYS A 58 6.32 -6.71 -6.35
C LYS A 58 7.22 -7.29 -7.43
N GLU A 59 8.23 -8.06 -7.02
CA GLU A 59 9.14 -8.77 -7.94
C GLU A 59 9.79 -7.85 -9.00
N GLY A 60 10.24 -6.66 -8.58
CA GLY A 60 10.84 -5.67 -9.48
C GLY A 60 9.85 -4.91 -10.36
N LYS A 61 8.56 -5.28 -10.37
CA LYS A 61 7.50 -4.57 -11.10
C LYS A 61 6.81 -3.55 -10.20
N SER A 62 6.61 -2.34 -10.74
CA SER A 62 5.88 -1.27 -10.06
C SER A 62 4.41 -1.29 -10.47
N PHE A 63 3.53 -1.34 -9.49
CA PHE A 63 2.08 -1.26 -9.63
C PHE A 63 1.58 0.03 -9.00
N TYR A 64 0.68 0.72 -9.67
CA TYR A 64 0.04 1.90 -9.10
C TYR A 64 -1.41 1.59 -8.77
N LYS A 65 -1.80 1.79 -7.51
CA LYS A 65 -3.17 1.56 -7.05
C LYS A 65 -3.73 2.84 -6.44
N THR A 66 -4.96 3.17 -6.77
CA THR A 66 -5.64 4.32 -6.19
C THR A 66 -6.28 3.95 -4.86
N ALA A 67 -6.38 4.91 -3.94
CA ALA A 67 -7.15 4.76 -2.70
C ALA A 67 -8.59 4.30 -3.01
N TYR A 68 -9.17 4.78 -4.11
CA TYR A 68 -10.47 4.34 -4.61
C TYR A 68 -10.50 2.83 -4.93
N SER A 69 -9.52 2.30 -5.66
CA SER A 69 -9.45 0.86 -5.95
C SER A 69 -9.43 0.01 -4.67
N PHE A 70 -8.73 0.46 -3.63
CA PHE A 70 -8.77 -0.21 -2.35
C PHE A 70 -10.11 -0.03 -1.65
N LYS A 71 -10.67 1.18 -1.65
CA LYS A 71 -11.98 1.45 -1.07
C LYS A 71 -13.06 0.54 -1.64
N TRP A 72 -13.02 0.16 -2.93
CA TRP A 72 -13.97 -0.80 -3.51
C TRP A 72 -13.70 -2.24 -3.08
N GLN A 73 -12.42 -2.62 -3.00
CA GLN A 73 -12.02 -3.97 -2.64
C GLN A 73 -12.17 -4.27 -1.14
N TYR A 74 -12.17 -3.22 -0.31
CA TYR A 74 -12.32 -3.27 1.14
C TYR A 74 -13.53 -2.42 1.62
N LYS A 75 -14.53 -2.17 0.76
CA LYS A 75 -15.74 -1.36 1.10
C LYS A 75 -16.71 -2.07 2.04
N GLN A 76 -16.45 -3.32 2.36
CA GLN A 76 -17.33 -4.22 3.12
C GLN A 76 -16.81 -4.42 4.55
N TRP A 77 -16.09 -3.44 5.08
CA TRP A 77 -15.58 -3.37 6.46
C TRP A 77 -16.39 -2.37 7.25
#